data_AF-A0AA39J1G1-F1
#
_entry.id   AF-A0AA39J1G1-F1
#
_cell.length_a   1.000
_cell.length_b   1.000
_cell.length_c   1.000
_cell.angle_alpha   90.00
_cell.angle_beta   90.00
_cell.angle_gamma   90.00
#
_symmetry.space_group_name_H-M   'P 1'
#
loop_
_entity.id
_entity.type
_entity.pdbx_description
1 polymer ?
#
loop_
_entity_poly.entity_id
_entity_poly.type
_entity_poly.pdbx_seq_one_letter_code
_entity_poly.pdbx_strand_id
1 'polypeptide(L)'
;MALPTPQGVSSLTFKPPPLDGSLTFPELFDYNATHSPKHPLFRYNDPDNGGFRTILWEEGVAAFHTAGHYFKKYIHGEGPVTVGILANINSITYFAVLASLMRLGFIPFPISNRNPVPAIVHLMKSTGARHLIVSQDTSLQNTVDEVSRQLCKVDVDDKIITIPAPHFSDLFSVKPGEYDPLPHVRPDWSQTALVSHSSGSTRVPSPIYTTHKNILRKASRPYYGEMDICGEVFGVQAMPMYHSMGFLSLSFSTSTGAIIASFPPVEPPLIPTAERLLSSIVDTKTTLVVTVPSFLVEWSRDSKSIDALKSTTAVMYGGGPLEKDAGDTLVANGIFVVCLYGLTECGVSAVLPKSIPMGGWEWITAGSNVDIVFVPTDEKDIYRLYIKVGDRRLYFTLHLRM
;
A
#
# COMPACT_ATOMS: atom_id res chain seq x y z
N MET A 1 -9.51 22.55 10.96
CA MET A 1 -8.37 22.52 11.91
C MET A 1 -7.11 22.41 11.07
N ALA A 2 -6.07 23.19 11.36
CA ALA A 2 -4.82 23.12 10.59
C ALA A 2 -4.16 21.74 10.81
N LEU A 3 -3.65 21.14 9.74
CA LEU A 3 -2.91 19.88 9.81
C LEU A 3 -1.54 20.15 10.48
N PRO A 4 -1.15 19.41 11.54
CA PRO A 4 0.06 19.70 12.34
C PRO A 4 1.35 19.76 11.53
N THR A 5 1.47 18.90 10.53
CA THR A 5 2.64 18.80 9.65
C THR A 5 2.19 18.93 8.21
N PRO A 6 2.04 20.16 7.71
CA PRO A 6 1.75 20.39 6.30
C PRO A 6 2.80 19.70 5.43
N GLN A 7 2.36 19.04 4.36
CA GLN A 7 3.23 18.37 3.39
C GLN A 7 3.45 19.27 2.18
N GLY A 8 4.58 19.13 1.50
CA GLY A 8 4.89 19.88 0.29
C GLY A 8 5.10 21.38 0.51
N VAL A 9 5.51 21.80 1.71
CA VAL A 9 5.63 23.23 2.08
C VAL A 9 6.60 23.97 1.16
N SER A 10 7.68 23.30 0.77
CA SER A 10 8.76 23.86 -0.07
C SER A 10 8.73 23.31 -1.50
N SER A 11 7.70 22.56 -1.88
CA SER A 11 7.65 21.89 -3.18
C SER A 11 7.23 22.85 -4.30
N LEU A 12 7.99 22.86 -5.39
CA LEU A 12 7.64 23.64 -6.60
C LEU A 12 6.75 22.85 -7.57
N THR A 13 6.70 21.52 -7.44
CA THR A 13 6.02 20.65 -8.39
C THR A 13 4.83 19.92 -7.80
N PHE A 14 4.74 19.80 -6.47
CA PHE A 14 3.61 19.19 -5.78
C PHE A 14 2.74 20.25 -5.12
N LYS A 15 1.45 20.21 -5.39
CA LYS A 15 0.41 20.92 -4.67
C LYS A 15 -0.37 19.91 -3.84
N PRO A 16 -0.36 19.99 -2.50
CA PRO A 16 -1.10 19.06 -1.66
C PRO A 16 -2.61 19.12 -1.95
N PRO A 17 -3.28 17.97 -2.19
CA PRO A 17 -4.72 17.97 -2.39
C PRO A 17 -5.46 18.26 -1.07
N PRO A 18 -6.69 18.80 -1.13
CA PRO A 18 -7.50 18.97 0.06
C PRO A 18 -7.92 17.60 0.64
N LEU A 19 -7.68 17.40 1.94
CA LEU A 19 -8.04 16.17 2.68
C LEU A 19 -9.19 16.40 3.66
N ASP A 20 -9.93 17.49 3.50
CA ASP A 20 -11.04 17.94 4.36
C ASP A 20 -12.39 17.27 4.03
N GLY A 21 -12.41 16.38 3.04
CA GLY A 21 -13.62 15.74 2.54
C GLY A 21 -14.28 16.47 1.37
N SER A 22 -13.65 17.49 0.79
CA SER A 22 -14.09 18.09 -0.47
C SER A 22 -13.90 17.14 -1.67
N LEU A 23 -12.87 16.29 -1.63
CA LEU A 23 -12.52 15.28 -2.63
C LEU A 23 -12.47 13.87 -2.02
N THR A 24 -13.11 12.90 -2.67
CA THR A 24 -12.93 11.48 -2.37
C THR A 24 -11.55 11.00 -2.84
N PHE A 25 -11.09 9.86 -2.31
CA PHE A 25 -9.74 9.36 -2.61
C PHE A 25 -9.44 9.17 -4.11
N PRO A 26 -10.35 8.64 -4.96
CA PRO A 26 -10.11 8.54 -6.40
C PRO A 26 -9.95 9.91 -7.08
N GLU A 27 -10.65 10.94 -6.59
CA GLU A 27 -10.56 12.31 -7.13
C GLU A 27 -9.19 12.95 -6.86
N LEU A 28 -8.45 12.46 -5.86
CA LEU A 28 -7.09 12.94 -5.59
C LEU A 28 -6.12 12.58 -6.72
N PHE A 29 -6.36 11.50 -7.48
CA PHE A 29 -5.55 11.17 -8.66
C PHE A 29 -5.70 12.25 -9.74
N ASP A 30 -6.94 12.70 -10.00
CA ASP A 30 -7.24 13.77 -10.95
C ASP A 30 -6.73 15.13 -10.47
N TYR A 31 -6.83 15.38 -9.17
CA TYR A 31 -6.25 16.57 -8.56
C TYR A 31 -4.75 16.65 -8.87
N ASN A 32 -4.00 15.57 -8.61
CA ASN A 32 -2.56 15.53 -8.87
C ASN A 32 -2.24 15.61 -10.37
N ALA A 33 -3.07 15.03 -11.24
CA ALA A 33 -2.91 15.17 -12.70
C ALA A 33 -2.95 16.63 -13.15
N THR A 34 -3.81 17.44 -12.54
CA THR A 34 -4.03 18.84 -12.93
C THR A 34 -3.09 19.79 -12.21
N HIS A 35 -2.85 19.56 -10.91
CA HIS A 35 -2.17 20.51 -10.03
C HIS A 35 -0.69 20.17 -9.81
N SER A 36 -0.32 18.90 -10.01
CA SER A 36 1.02 18.35 -9.79
C SER A 36 1.53 17.47 -10.96
N PRO A 37 1.22 17.74 -12.25
CA PRO A 37 1.48 16.81 -13.35
C PRO A 37 2.95 16.42 -13.49
N LYS A 38 3.85 17.36 -13.22
CA LYS A 38 5.30 17.20 -13.33
C LYS A 38 5.97 16.72 -12.04
N HIS A 39 5.21 16.42 -11.00
CA HIS A 39 5.77 15.86 -9.79
C HIS A 39 6.09 14.37 -10.00
N PRO A 40 7.23 13.86 -9.52
CA PRO A 40 7.54 12.43 -9.59
C PRO A 40 6.52 11.59 -8.80
N LEU A 41 6.04 10.51 -9.43
CA LEU A 41 5.17 9.53 -8.79
C LEU A 41 5.93 8.24 -8.48
N PHE A 42 6.59 7.65 -9.48
CA PHE A 42 7.39 6.44 -9.30
C PHE A 42 8.85 6.65 -9.63
N ARG A 43 9.69 5.83 -9.01
CA ARG A 43 11.08 5.64 -9.39
C ARG A 43 11.45 4.16 -9.38
N TYR A 44 12.23 3.71 -10.34
CA TYR A 44 12.78 2.35 -10.34
C TYR A 44 14.15 2.32 -11.03
N ASN A 45 14.97 1.32 -10.70
CA ASN A 45 16.32 1.17 -11.28
C ASN A 45 16.22 0.94 -12.80
N ASP A 46 16.98 1.72 -13.56
CA ASP A 46 17.07 1.63 -15.02
C ASP A 46 18.53 1.92 -15.41
N PRO A 47 19.43 0.95 -15.18
CA PRO A 47 20.86 1.19 -15.25
C PRO A 47 21.30 1.48 -16.69
N ASP A 48 20.57 0.94 -17.67
CA ASP A 48 20.82 1.14 -19.09
C ASP A 48 20.45 2.56 -19.56
N ASN A 49 19.66 3.32 -18.78
CA ASN A 49 19.13 4.64 -19.13
C ASN A 49 19.45 5.73 -18.10
N GLY A 50 20.65 5.71 -17.51
CA GLY A 50 21.12 6.78 -16.62
C GLY A 50 20.87 6.54 -15.13
N GLY A 51 20.64 5.29 -14.74
CA GLY A 51 20.62 4.84 -13.34
C GLY A 51 19.22 4.55 -12.81
N PHE A 52 18.28 5.48 -12.95
CA PHE A 52 16.88 5.22 -12.59
C PHE A 52 15.89 5.93 -13.51
N ARG A 53 14.77 5.27 -13.78
CA ARG A 53 13.61 5.89 -14.45
C ARG A 53 12.69 6.51 -13.43
N THR A 54 12.25 7.72 -13.73
CA THR A 54 11.19 8.42 -13.00
C THR A 54 9.93 8.45 -13.86
N ILE A 55 8.79 8.11 -13.28
CA ILE A 55 7.46 8.27 -13.89
C ILE A 55 6.77 9.43 -13.18
N LEU A 56 6.30 10.42 -13.95
CA LEU A 56 5.59 11.58 -13.42
C LEU A 56 4.10 11.29 -13.21
N TRP A 57 3.44 12.13 -12.41
CA TRP A 57 1.99 12.03 -12.16
C TRP A 57 1.15 12.03 -13.44
N GLU A 58 1.52 12.85 -14.43
CA GLU A 58 0.80 12.89 -15.72
C GLU A 58 0.89 11.57 -16.52
N GLU A 59 2.03 10.87 -16.45
CA GLU A 59 2.21 9.55 -17.07
C GLU A 59 1.41 8.48 -16.29
N GLY A 60 1.49 8.52 -14.95
CA GLY A 60 0.72 7.62 -14.10
C GLY A 60 -0.79 7.75 -14.32
N VAL A 61 -1.30 8.97 -14.37
CA VAL A 61 -2.74 9.21 -14.58
C VAL A 61 -3.19 8.78 -15.97
N ALA A 62 -2.39 9.04 -17.01
CA ALA A 62 -2.66 8.49 -18.34
C ALA A 62 -2.79 6.95 -18.29
N ALA A 63 -1.89 6.28 -17.57
CA ALA A 63 -1.96 4.83 -17.37
C ALA A 63 -3.20 4.38 -16.58
N PHE A 64 -3.66 5.14 -15.59
CA PHE A 64 -4.89 4.83 -14.84
C PHE A 64 -6.13 4.90 -15.73
N HIS A 65 -6.17 5.87 -16.65
CA HIS A 65 -7.23 5.99 -17.65
C HIS A 65 -7.22 4.84 -18.66
N THR A 66 -6.04 4.53 -19.21
CA THR A 66 -5.84 3.39 -20.11
C THR A 66 -6.27 2.08 -19.45
N ALA A 67 -5.88 1.85 -18.19
CA ALA A 67 -6.28 0.68 -17.41
C ALA A 67 -7.79 0.62 -17.17
N GLY A 68 -8.45 1.75 -16.89
CA GLY A 68 -9.90 1.72 -16.68
C GLY A 68 -10.68 1.42 -17.96
N HIS A 69 -10.23 1.90 -19.12
CA HIS A 69 -10.80 1.51 -20.41
C HIS A 69 -10.56 0.04 -20.73
N TYR A 70 -9.40 -0.51 -20.32
CA TYR A 70 -9.14 -1.94 -20.39
C TYR A 70 -10.19 -2.72 -19.58
N PHE A 71 -10.46 -2.35 -18.33
CA PHE A 71 -11.42 -3.06 -17.47
C PHE A 71 -12.89 -2.91 -17.89
N LYS A 72 -13.27 -1.79 -18.51
CA LYS A 72 -14.64 -1.60 -19.07
C LYS A 72 -15.01 -2.61 -20.16
N LYS A 73 -14.02 -3.27 -20.79
CA LYS A 73 -14.25 -4.35 -21.77
C LYS A 73 -14.76 -5.64 -21.12
N TYR A 74 -14.53 -5.82 -19.82
CA TYR A 74 -14.82 -7.05 -19.09
C TYR A 74 -15.90 -6.88 -18.02
N ILE A 75 -15.98 -5.70 -17.41
CA ILE A 75 -16.87 -5.44 -16.29
C ILE A 75 -18.01 -4.54 -16.76
N HIS A 76 -19.23 -5.07 -16.71
CA HIS A 76 -20.46 -4.39 -17.12
C HIS A 76 -21.43 -4.33 -15.94
N GLY A 77 -22.11 -3.19 -15.75
CA GLY A 77 -23.15 -3.03 -14.73
C GLY A 77 -23.23 -1.61 -14.15
N GLU A 78 -24.38 -1.33 -13.52
CA GLU A 78 -24.63 -0.10 -12.77
C GLU A 78 -24.42 -0.37 -11.27
N GLY A 79 -23.32 0.11 -10.70
CA GLY A 79 -23.04 0.04 -9.27
C GLY A 79 -21.64 -0.44 -8.90
N PRO A 80 -21.30 -0.40 -7.60
CA PRO A 80 -19.98 -0.77 -7.12
C PRO A 80 -19.77 -2.29 -7.21
N VAL A 81 -18.93 -2.72 -8.15
CA VAL A 81 -18.54 -4.12 -8.34
C VAL A 81 -17.27 -4.42 -7.54
N THR A 82 -17.28 -5.46 -6.71
CA THR A 82 -16.05 -5.97 -6.08
C THR A 82 -15.23 -6.78 -7.07
N VAL A 83 -13.99 -6.38 -7.28
CA VAL A 83 -13.07 -6.99 -8.25
C VAL A 83 -11.87 -7.59 -7.50
N GLY A 84 -11.81 -8.92 -7.45
CA GLY A 84 -10.68 -9.65 -6.90
C GLY A 84 -9.44 -9.43 -7.76
N ILE A 85 -8.28 -9.25 -7.13
CA ILE A 85 -6.99 -9.16 -7.81
C ILE A 85 -6.10 -10.27 -7.27
N LEU A 86 -6.06 -11.38 -8.00
CA LEU A 86 -5.20 -12.53 -7.72
C LEU A 86 -4.15 -12.59 -8.82
N ALA A 87 -3.14 -11.74 -8.74
CA ALA A 87 -2.14 -11.56 -9.79
C ALA A 87 -0.74 -11.38 -9.21
N ASN A 88 0.25 -11.96 -9.89
CA ASN A 88 1.68 -11.78 -9.67
C ASN A 88 2.25 -10.80 -10.70
N ILE A 89 1.97 -9.51 -10.53
CA ILE A 89 2.42 -8.41 -11.40
C ILE A 89 3.25 -7.40 -10.61
N ASN A 90 4.05 -6.58 -11.32
CA ASN A 90 4.91 -5.59 -10.68
C ASN A 90 4.08 -4.51 -9.96
N SER A 91 4.67 -3.87 -8.96
CA SER A 91 3.95 -2.94 -8.08
C SER A 91 3.41 -1.69 -8.80
N ILE A 92 4.07 -1.23 -9.86
CA ILE A 92 3.63 -0.06 -10.64
C ILE A 92 2.36 -0.39 -11.44
N THR A 93 2.35 -1.52 -12.15
CA THR A 93 1.15 -2.01 -12.83
C THR A 93 0.03 -2.28 -11.81
N TYR A 94 0.33 -2.91 -10.67
CA TYR A 94 -0.65 -3.18 -9.62
C TYR A 94 -1.27 -1.88 -9.08
N PHE A 95 -0.46 -0.84 -8.85
CA PHE A 95 -0.95 0.49 -8.46
C PHE A 95 -1.92 1.04 -9.51
N ALA A 96 -1.57 0.97 -10.80
CA ALA A 96 -2.44 1.46 -11.88
C ALA A 96 -3.77 0.68 -11.94
N VAL A 97 -3.75 -0.63 -11.66
CA VAL A 97 -4.97 -1.45 -11.52
C VAL A 97 -5.82 -0.97 -10.34
N LEU A 98 -5.23 -0.74 -9.16
CA LEU A 98 -5.97 -0.22 -8.01
C LEU A 98 -6.60 1.15 -8.28
N ALA A 99 -5.80 2.09 -8.79
CA ALA A 99 -6.24 3.45 -9.08
C ALA A 99 -7.36 3.45 -10.13
N SER A 100 -7.22 2.68 -11.21
CA SER A 100 -8.24 2.60 -12.26
C SER A 100 -9.56 1.99 -11.79
N LEU A 101 -9.52 0.90 -11.03
CA LEU A 101 -10.74 0.31 -10.45
C LEU A 101 -11.45 1.29 -9.51
N MET A 102 -10.70 1.96 -8.63
CA MET A 102 -11.26 2.99 -7.75
C MET A 102 -11.89 4.15 -8.53
N ARG A 103 -11.25 4.59 -9.63
CA ARG A 103 -11.78 5.64 -10.51
C ARG A 103 -13.03 5.24 -11.27
N LEU A 104 -13.17 3.96 -11.60
CA LEU A 104 -14.39 3.41 -12.21
C LEU A 104 -15.54 3.28 -11.21
N GLY A 105 -15.32 3.56 -9.92
CA GLY A 105 -16.29 3.31 -8.85
C GLY A 105 -16.38 1.83 -8.44
N PHE A 106 -15.43 1.00 -8.87
CA PHE A 106 -15.33 -0.39 -8.46
C PHE A 106 -14.56 -0.52 -7.15
N ILE A 107 -14.76 -1.66 -6.49
CA ILE A 107 -14.13 -1.97 -5.20
C ILE A 107 -12.98 -2.95 -5.47
N PRO A 108 -11.72 -2.47 -5.56
CA PRO A 108 -10.59 -3.37 -5.66
C PRO A 108 -10.50 -4.27 -4.43
N PHE A 109 -10.16 -5.54 -4.65
CA PHE A 109 -9.92 -6.52 -3.61
C PHE A 109 -8.62 -7.28 -3.88
N PRO A 110 -7.46 -6.76 -3.42
CA PRO A 110 -6.19 -7.48 -3.48
C PRO A 110 -6.22 -8.79 -2.68
N ILE A 111 -5.98 -9.91 -3.34
CA ILE A 111 -5.95 -11.24 -2.72
C ILE A 111 -4.52 -11.76 -2.75
N SER A 112 -4.03 -12.28 -1.64
CA SER A 112 -2.70 -12.86 -1.59
C SER A 112 -2.66 -14.14 -2.40
N ASN A 113 -1.75 -14.23 -3.36
CA ASN A 113 -1.44 -15.45 -4.10
C ASN A 113 -0.76 -16.53 -3.24
N ARG A 114 -0.49 -16.25 -1.97
CA ARG A 114 0.01 -17.21 -0.97
C ARG A 114 -1.12 -17.90 -0.22
N ASN A 115 -2.37 -17.45 -0.38
CA ASN A 115 -3.51 -18.08 0.25
C ASN A 115 -3.81 -19.43 -0.44
N PRO A 116 -4.13 -20.49 0.33
CA PRO A 116 -4.55 -21.74 -0.26
C PRO A 116 -5.92 -21.59 -0.94
N VAL A 117 -6.23 -22.43 -1.92
CA VAL A 117 -7.50 -22.41 -2.68
C VAL A 117 -8.74 -22.27 -1.78
N PRO A 118 -8.93 -23.05 -0.69
CA PRO A 118 -10.15 -22.93 0.13
C PRO A 118 -10.29 -21.55 0.79
N ALA A 119 -9.18 -20.90 1.09
CA ALA A 119 -9.17 -19.56 1.65
C ALA A 119 -9.56 -18.51 0.60
N ILE A 120 -9.10 -18.66 -0.64
CA ILE A 120 -9.51 -17.79 -1.76
C ILE A 120 -11.00 -17.97 -2.05
N VAL A 121 -11.48 -19.22 -2.13
CA VAL A 121 -12.91 -19.55 -2.29
C VAL A 121 -13.75 -18.90 -1.21
N HIS A 122 -13.32 -19.00 0.06
CA HIS A 122 -14.00 -18.36 1.18
C HIS A 122 -14.08 -16.83 1.01
N LEU A 123 -12.96 -16.18 0.68
CA LEU A 123 -12.91 -14.73 0.49
C LEU A 123 -13.80 -14.26 -0.66
N MET A 124 -13.80 -14.96 -1.79
CA MET A 124 -14.65 -14.63 -2.95
C MET A 124 -16.14 -14.71 -2.59
N LYS A 125 -16.54 -15.76 -1.86
CA LYS A 125 -17.92 -15.90 -1.35
C LYS A 125 -18.29 -14.80 -0.37
N SER A 126 -17.47 -14.59 0.64
CA SER A 126 -17.73 -13.62 1.73
C SER A 126 -17.81 -12.17 1.25
N THR A 127 -17.20 -11.86 0.09
CA THR A 127 -17.18 -10.51 -0.49
C THR A 127 -18.15 -10.32 -1.66
N GLY A 128 -18.78 -11.39 -2.13
CA GLY A 128 -19.62 -11.35 -3.33
C GLY A 128 -18.83 -11.08 -4.62
N ALA A 129 -17.49 -11.15 -4.60
CA ALA A 129 -16.68 -10.90 -5.79
C ALA A 129 -16.98 -11.97 -6.87
N ARG A 130 -17.16 -11.51 -8.11
CA ARG A 130 -17.40 -12.38 -9.29
C ARG A 130 -16.41 -12.11 -10.42
N HIS A 131 -15.71 -10.98 -10.37
CA HIS A 131 -14.65 -10.63 -11.31
C HIS A 131 -13.30 -10.86 -10.65
N LEU A 132 -12.39 -11.56 -11.33
CA LEU A 132 -11.07 -11.88 -10.82
C LEU A 132 -10.01 -11.52 -11.86
N ILE A 133 -9.15 -10.56 -11.54
CA ILE A 133 -7.98 -10.22 -12.35
C ILE A 133 -6.86 -11.22 -12.04
N VAL A 134 -6.31 -11.86 -13.08
CA VAL A 134 -5.37 -12.98 -12.96
C VAL A 134 -4.16 -12.81 -13.87
N SER A 135 -2.96 -13.02 -13.34
CA SER A 135 -1.72 -13.09 -14.16
C SER A 135 -1.60 -14.42 -14.91
N GLN A 136 -0.87 -14.43 -16.02
CA GLN A 136 -0.77 -15.58 -16.93
C GLN A 136 0.18 -16.70 -16.46
N ASP A 137 0.71 -16.63 -15.24
CA ASP A 137 1.61 -17.67 -14.75
C ASP A 137 0.88 -18.98 -14.44
N THR A 138 1.46 -20.11 -14.87
CA THR A 138 0.82 -21.44 -14.85
C THR A 138 0.35 -21.83 -13.44
N SER A 139 1.12 -21.49 -12.40
CA SER A 139 0.77 -21.82 -11.02
C SER A 139 -0.53 -21.13 -10.58
N LEU A 140 -0.67 -19.83 -10.89
CA LEU A 140 -1.85 -19.07 -10.52
C LEU A 140 -3.05 -19.41 -11.40
N GLN A 141 -2.84 -19.71 -12.69
CA GLN A 141 -3.88 -20.23 -13.57
C GLN A 141 -4.47 -21.54 -13.02
N ASN A 142 -3.63 -22.51 -12.64
CA ASN A 142 -4.08 -23.76 -12.00
C ASN A 142 -4.86 -23.49 -10.69
N THR A 143 -4.42 -22.51 -9.90
CA THR A 143 -5.12 -22.10 -8.67
C THR A 143 -6.51 -21.54 -8.99
N VAL A 144 -6.63 -20.70 -10.02
CA VAL A 144 -7.88 -20.09 -10.46
C VAL A 144 -8.85 -21.12 -11.05
N ASP A 145 -8.36 -22.08 -11.81
CA ASP A 145 -9.17 -23.19 -12.33
C ASP A 145 -9.80 -23.98 -11.18
N GLU A 146 -9.00 -24.28 -10.15
CA GLU A 146 -9.49 -25.01 -8.98
C GLU A 146 -10.46 -24.16 -8.14
N VAL A 147 -10.19 -22.86 -7.95
CA VAL A 147 -11.13 -21.93 -7.29
C VAL A 147 -12.46 -21.89 -8.04
N SER A 148 -12.41 -21.75 -9.37
CA SER A 148 -13.60 -21.70 -10.23
C SER A 148 -14.40 -23.00 -10.15
N ARG A 149 -13.72 -24.15 -10.18
CA ARG A 149 -14.35 -25.46 -10.02
C ARG A 149 -15.04 -25.63 -8.67
N GLN A 150 -14.46 -25.11 -7.59
CA GLN A 150 -15.06 -25.19 -6.26
C GLN A 150 -16.24 -24.25 -6.07
N LEU A 151 -16.26 -23.09 -6.74
CA LEU A 151 -17.42 -22.19 -6.71
C LEU A 151 -18.60 -22.73 -7.52
N CYS A 152 -18.37 -23.20 -8.76
CA CYS A 152 -19.44 -23.73 -9.62
C CYS A 152 -20.13 -25.00 -9.06
N LYS A 153 -19.48 -25.75 -8.15
CA LYS A 153 -20.08 -26.91 -7.49
C LYS A 153 -21.17 -26.53 -6.48
N VAL A 154 -21.18 -25.29 -6.03
CA VAL A 154 -22.07 -24.84 -4.95
C VAL A 154 -23.27 -24.07 -5.51
N ASP A 155 -23.08 -23.30 -6.59
CA ASP A 155 -24.16 -22.61 -7.31
C ASP A 155 -23.77 -22.44 -8.80
N VAL A 156 -24.73 -22.66 -9.72
CA VAL A 156 -24.50 -22.52 -11.17
C VAL A 156 -24.40 -21.03 -11.56
N ASP A 157 -25.02 -20.15 -10.77
CA ASP A 157 -24.97 -18.70 -10.97
C ASP A 157 -23.69 -18.05 -10.39
N ASP A 158 -22.83 -18.82 -9.70
CA ASP A 158 -21.56 -18.36 -9.09
C ASP A 158 -20.35 -18.38 -10.04
N LYS A 159 -20.58 -18.19 -11.35
CA LYS A 159 -19.50 -18.18 -12.34
C LYS A 159 -18.56 -16.99 -12.10
N ILE A 160 -17.25 -17.27 -11.94
CA ILE A 160 -16.21 -16.23 -11.95
C ILE A 160 -15.94 -15.81 -13.40
N ILE A 161 -15.86 -14.50 -13.62
CA ILE A 161 -15.32 -13.88 -14.82
C ILE A 161 -13.84 -13.60 -14.56
N THR A 162 -12.96 -14.32 -15.25
CA THR A 162 -11.52 -14.08 -15.21
C THR A 162 -11.16 -12.97 -16.19
N ILE A 163 -10.34 -12.03 -15.73
CA ILE A 163 -9.84 -10.90 -16.49
C ILE A 163 -8.32 -11.02 -16.54
N PRO A 164 -7.68 -11.03 -17.72
CA PRO A 164 -6.22 -11.05 -17.77
C PRO A 164 -5.64 -9.81 -17.06
N ALA A 165 -4.59 -10.00 -16.27
CA ALA A 165 -3.86 -8.86 -15.72
C ALA A 165 -3.18 -8.10 -16.86
N PRO A 166 -3.32 -6.76 -16.92
CA PRO A 166 -2.68 -5.97 -17.97
C PRO A 166 -1.16 -5.94 -17.80
N HIS A 167 -0.43 -5.79 -18.91
CA HIS A 167 1.02 -5.63 -18.89
C HIS A 167 1.41 -4.17 -18.62
N PHE A 168 2.60 -3.95 -18.03
CA PHE A 168 3.12 -2.59 -17.82
C PHE A 168 3.17 -1.78 -19.12
N SER A 169 3.70 -2.39 -20.19
CA SER A 169 3.85 -1.75 -21.50
C SER A 169 2.52 -1.28 -22.08
N ASP A 170 1.44 -2.01 -21.83
CA ASP A 170 0.12 -1.69 -22.38
C ASP A 170 -0.45 -0.45 -21.67
N LEU A 171 -0.34 -0.40 -20.34
CA LEU A 171 -0.86 0.70 -19.54
C LEU A 171 -0.07 2.00 -19.73
N PHE A 172 1.25 1.90 -19.83
CA PHE A 172 2.17 3.04 -19.95
C PHE A 172 2.58 3.32 -21.42
N SER A 173 1.76 2.89 -22.38
CA SER A 173 1.99 3.12 -23.83
C SER A 173 1.54 4.51 -24.31
N VAL A 174 0.53 5.08 -23.66
CA VAL A 174 -0.10 6.34 -24.06
C VAL A 174 0.62 7.52 -23.42
N LYS A 175 0.93 8.54 -24.23
CA LYS A 175 1.59 9.75 -23.73
C LYS A 175 0.64 10.61 -22.89
N PRO A 176 1.18 11.40 -21.94
CA PRO A 176 0.40 12.40 -21.23
C PRO A 176 -0.37 13.32 -22.20
N GLY A 177 -1.68 13.46 -21.99
CA GLY A 177 -2.56 14.29 -22.82
C GLY A 177 -3.14 13.61 -24.07
N GLU A 178 -2.69 12.39 -24.41
CA GLU A 178 -3.20 11.61 -25.56
C GLU A 178 -4.16 10.47 -25.15
N TYR A 179 -4.51 10.38 -23.87
CA TYR A 179 -5.44 9.37 -23.36
C TYR A 179 -6.90 9.86 -23.41
N ASP A 180 -7.84 8.93 -23.50
CA ASP A 180 -9.27 9.22 -23.38
C ASP A 180 -9.68 9.25 -21.89
N PRO A 181 -10.11 10.40 -21.33
CA PRO A 181 -10.47 10.49 -19.92
C PRO A 181 -11.69 9.63 -19.58
N LEU A 182 -11.61 8.94 -18.45
CA LEU A 182 -12.71 8.19 -17.87
C LEU A 182 -13.70 9.19 -17.25
N PRO A 183 -15.02 8.92 -17.31
CA PRO A 183 -15.99 9.72 -16.60
C PRO A 183 -15.65 9.80 -15.11
N HIS A 184 -15.89 10.97 -14.54
CA HIS A 184 -15.71 11.19 -13.11
C HIS A 184 -16.77 10.42 -12.33
N VAL A 185 -16.33 9.70 -11.29
CA VAL A 185 -17.21 8.99 -10.35
C VAL A 185 -16.96 9.53 -8.95
N ARG A 186 -18.04 10.01 -8.31
CA ARG A 186 -18.02 10.45 -6.92
C ARG A 186 -18.80 9.46 -6.04
N PRO A 187 -18.12 8.50 -5.41
CA PRO A 187 -18.77 7.52 -4.54
C PRO A 187 -19.25 8.16 -3.24
N ASP A 188 -20.25 7.54 -2.61
CA ASP A 188 -20.71 7.95 -1.28
C ASP A 188 -19.65 7.63 -0.22
N TRP A 189 -19.50 8.51 0.78
CA TRP A 189 -18.47 8.38 1.82
C TRP A 189 -18.55 7.10 2.64
N SER A 190 -19.75 6.53 2.78
CA SER A 190 -20.01 5.29 3.51
C SER A 190 -19.82 4.04 2.68
N GLN A 191 -19.75 4.16 1.35
CA GLN A 191 -19.47 3.04 0.46
C GLN A 191 -18.06 2.50 0.66
N THR A 192 -17.92 1.19 0.47
CA THR A 192 -16.63 0.49 0.47
C THR A 192 -15.79 0.97 -0.71
N ALA A 193 -14.54 1.33 -0.44
CA ALA A 193 -13.57 1.79 -1.42
C ALA A 193 -12.48 0.75 -1.70
N LEU A 194 -12.22 -0.13 -0.74
CA LEU A 194 -11.21 -1.19 -0.82
C LEU A 194 -11.64 -2.34 0.08
N VAL A 195 -11.53 -3.57 -0.42
CA VAL A 195 -11.53 -4.76 0.42
C VAL A 195 -10.09 -5.23 0.59
N SER A 196 -9.73 -5.59 1.81
CA SER A 196 -8.50 -6.30 2.14
C SER A 196 -8.85 -7.59 2.87
N HIS A 197 -7.86 -8.42 3.19
CA HIS A 197 -8.08 -9.59 4.06
C HIS A 197 -7.04 -9.64 5.16
N SER A 198 -7.44 -10.12 6.34
CA SER A 198 -6.49 -10.54 7.37
C SER A 198 -6.12 -11.99 7.13
N SER A 199 -4.91 -12.39 7.54
CA SER A 199 -4.50 -13.81 7.54
C SER A 199 -5.37 -14.70 8.44
N GLY A 200 -6.13 -14.08 9.36
CA GLY A 200 -7.01 -14.74 10.33
C GLY A 200 -6.23 -15.42 11.45
N SER A 201 -6.58 -15.14 12.70
CA SER A 201 -6.08 -15.91 13.86
C SER A 201 -6.64 -17.34 13.91
N THR A 202 -7.71 -17.61 13.14
CA THR A 202 -8.52 -18.84 13.11
C THR A 202 -8.28 -19.73 11.88
N ARG A 203 -7.19 -19.51 11.12
CA ARG A 203 -6.82 -20.20 9.84
C ARG A 203 -7.70 -19.90 8.62
N VAL A 204 -8.79 -19.14 8.76
CA VAL A 204 -9.61 -18.68 7.63
C VAL A 204 -9.49 -17.16 7.53
N PRO A 205 -9.02 -16.61 6.39
CA PRO A 205 -8.87 -15.18 6.24
C PRO A 205 -10.23 -14.49 6.19
N SER A 206 -10.34 -13.33 6.84
CA SER A 206 -11.59 -12.56 6.89
C SER A 206 -11.47 -11.29 6.05
N PRO A 207 -12.50 -10.94 5.25
CA PRO A 207 -12.49 -9.69 4.50
C PRO A 207 -12.64 -8.48 5.43
N ILE A 208 -11.93 -7.40 5.08
CA ILE A 208 -11.91 -6.12 5.77
C ILE A 208 -12.36 -5.05 4.80
N TYR A 209 -13.50 -4.44 5.09
CA TYR A 209 -14.12 -3.41 4.25
C TYR A 209 -13.67 -2.02 4.70
N THR A 210 -12.93 -1.31 3.85
CA THR A 210 -12.52 0.07 4.12
C THR A 210 -13.36 1.03 3.27
N THR A 211 -14.08 1.95 3.92
CA THR A 211 -14.91 2.95 3.23
C THR A 211 -14.09 4.09 2.62
N HIS A 212 -14.67 4.86 1.69
CA HIS A 212 -14.02 6.06 1.12
C HIS A 212 -13.59 7.06 2.21
N LYS A 213 -14.43 7.25 3.24
CA LYS A 213 -14.11 8.09 4.40
C LYS A 213 -12.87 7.60 5.15
N ASN A 214 -12.77 6.29 5.37
CA ASN A 214 -11.65 5.70 6.10
C ASN A 214 -10.36 5.69 5.28
N ILE A 215 -10.44 5.51 3.96
CA ILE A 215 -9.29 5.66 3.08
C ILE A 215 -8.74 7.08 3.14
N LEU A 216 -9.58 8.12 3.01
CA LEU A 216 -9.10 9.51 3.06
C LEU A 216 -8.45 9.83 4.42
N ARG A 217 -9.02 9.33 5.51
CA ARG A 217 -8.40 9.43 6.85
C ARG A 217 -7.03 8.75 6.91
N LYS A 218 -6.89 7.56 6.32
CA LYS A 218 -5.59 6.86 6.21
C LYS A 218 -4.58 7.69 5.40
N ALA A 219 -5.03 8.33 4.31
CA ALA A 219 -4.23 9.24 3.50
C ALA A 219 -3.74 10.47 4.27
N SER A 220 -4.55 11.01 5.18
CA SER A 220 -4.16 12.17 5.99
C SER A 220 -3.12 11.88 7.08
N ARG A 221 -2.73 10.63 7.34
CA ARG A 221 -1.91 10.28 8.51
C ARG A 221 -0.52 10.91 8.57
N PRO A 222 0.24 11.01 7.47
CA PRO A 222 1.55 11.65 7.50
C PRO A 222 1.50 13.09 8.02
N TYR A 223 0.37 13.78 7.84
CA TYR A 223 0.17 15.15 8.31
C TYR A 223 0.04 15.29 9.84
N TYR A 224 -0.06 14.17 10.56
CA TYR A 224 -0.07 14.11 12.02
C TYR A 224 1.24 13.54 12.58
N GLY A 225 2.24 13.32 11.72
CA GLY A 225 3.61 12.98 12.13
C GLY A 225 4.45 14.21 12.41
N GLU A 226 5.74 14.10 12.13
CA GLU A 226 6.71 15.19 12.35
C GLU A 226 7.52 15.54 11.09
N MET A 227 7.36 14.74 10.02
CA MET A 227 8.11 14.89 8.77
C MET A 227 7.20 15.38 7.62
N ASP A 228 7.68 16.36 6.87
CA ASP A 228 7.22 16.61 5.50
C ASP A 228 7.96 15.61 4.59
N ILE A 229 7.22 14.64 4.03
CA ILE A 229 7.77 13.59 3.17
C ILE A 229 7.56 13.87 1.68
N CYS A 230 7.16 15.09 1.31
CA CYS A 230 7.10 15.48 -0.08
C CYS A 230 8.49 15.46 -0.73
N GLY A 231 8.63 14.77 -1.86
CA GLY A 231 9.91 14.64 -2.58
C GLY A 231 10.86 13.59 -1.98
N GLU A 232 10.57 13.06 -0.80
CA GLU A 232 11.27 11.90 -0.25
C GLU A 232 10.99 10.66 -1.12
N VAL A 233 12.00 9.81 -1.29
CA VAL A 233 11.89 8.57 -2.06
C VAL A 233 11.51 7.46 -1.09
N PHE A 234 10.22 7.12 -1.10
CA PHE A 234 9.60 6.11 -0.24
C PHE A 234 9.68 4.73 -0.88
N GLY A 235 10.60 3.90 -0.36
CA GLY A 235 10.89 2.56 -0.84
C GLY A 235 9.90 1.52 -0.32
N VAL A 236 9.12 0.95 -1.24
CA VAL A 236 8.17 -0.15 -0.99
C VAL A 236 8.44 -1.34 -1.92
N GLN A 237 9.63 -1.41 -2.51
CA GLN A 237 10.00 -2.37 -3.56
C GLN A 237 9.70 -3.82 -3.16
N ALA A 238 9.93 -4.17 -1.88
CA ALA A 238 9.72 -5.51 -1.35
C ALA A 238 8.32 -5.74 -0.75
N MET A 239 7.47 -4.73 -0.69
CA MET A 239 6.16 -4.83 -0.05
C MET A 239 5.10 -5.34 -1.02
N PRO A 240 4.45 -6.48 -0.76
CA PRO A 240 3.40 -6.96 -1.63
C PRO A 240 2.18 -6.03 -1.63
N MET A 241 1.66 -5.72 -2.81
CA MET A 241 0.54 -4.79 -3.00
C MET A 241 -0.80 -5.31 -2.44
N TYR A 242 -0.90 -6.61 -2.11
CA TYR A 242 -2.04 -7.20 -1.42
C TYR A 242 -1.98 -7.07 0.12
N HIS A 243 -0.94 -6.44 0.68
CA HIS A 243 -0.86 -6.07 2.09
C HIS A 243 -1.11 -4.57 2.30
N SER A 244 -1.52 -4.19 3.52
CA SER A 244 -1.71 -2.77 3.88
C SER A 244 -0.46 -1.91 3.70
N MET A 245 0.75 -2.49 3.81
CA MET A 245 1.99 -1.76 3.52
C MET A 245 2.11 -1.39 2.04
N GLY A 246 1.60 -2.22 1.13
CA GLY A 246 1.50 -1.87 -0.29
C GLY A 246 0.56 -0.68 -0.53
N PHE A 247 -0.52 -0.57 0.24
CA PHE A 247 -1.43 0.58 0.18
C PHE A 247 -0.78 1.91 0.62
N LEU A 248 0.30 1.88 1.43
CA LEU A 248 1.06 3.08 1.75
C LEU A 248 1.57 3.79 0.50
N SER A 249 1.93 3.05 -0.55
CA SER A 249 2.36 3.64 -1.83
C SER A 249 1.28 4.54 -2.43
N LEU A 250 0.05 4.03 -2.54
CA LEU A 250 -1.11 4.75 -3.06
C LEU A 250 -1.45 5.95 -2.17
N SER A 251 -1.47 5.71 -0.87
CA SER A 251 -1.83 6.71 0.14
C SER A 251 -0.83 7.87 0.21
N PHE A 252 0.46 7.59 0.35
CA PHE A 252 1.48 8.62 0.60
C PHE A 252 1.79 9.41 -0.65
N SER A 253 2.01 8.75 -1.80
CA SER A 253 2.24 9.48 -3.04
C SER A 253 1.12 10.46 -3.37
N THR A 254 -0.13 10.00 -3.26
CA THR A 254 -1.30 10.79 -3.61
C THR A 254 -1.53 11.97 -2.68
N SER A 255 -1.27 11.81 -1.39
CA SER A 255 -1.61 12.83 -0.39
C SER A 255 -0.44 13.72 0.05
N THR A 256 0.81 13.26 -0.08
CA THR A 256 1.98 13.98 0.46
C THR A 256 3.02 14.34 -0.60
N GLY A 257 2.94 13.79 -1.81
CA GLY A 257 4.01 13.97 -2.81
C GLY A 257 5.24 13.11 -2.53
N ALA A 258 5.10 12.01 -1.77
CA ALA A 258 6.17 11.04 -1.65
C ALA A 258 6.39 10.31 -2.99
N ILE A 259 7.65 10.10 -3.36
CA ILE A 259 8.04 9.42 -4.61
C ILE A 259 8.16 7.93 -4.32
N ILE A 260 7.37 7.09 -4.98
CA ILE A 260 7.35 5.65 -4.70
C ILE A 260 8.48 4.95 -5.43
N ALA A 261 9.46 4.42 -4.69
CA ALA A 261 10.45 3.53 -5.28
C ALA A 261 9.92 2.09 -5.35
N SER A 262 10.02 1.51 -6.54
CA SER A 262 9.61 0.13 -6.86
C SER A 262 10.77 -0.63 -7.52
N PHE A 263 10.72 -1.96 -7.48
CA PHE A 263 11.50 -2.75 -8.43
C PHE A 263 11.07 -2.40 -9.88
N PRO A 264 11.96 -2.58 -10.87
CA PRO A 264 11.63 -2.35 -12.27
C PRO A 264 10.40 -3.15 -12.68
N PRO A 265 9.53 -2.60 -13.57
CA PRO A 265 8.28 -3.22 -13.96
C PRO A 265 8.50 -4.35 -14.99
N VAL A 266 9.31 -5.34 -14.61
CA VAL A 266 9.59 -6.53 -15.41
C VAL A 266 8.55 -7.62 -15.14
N GLU A 267 8.41 -8.53 -16.09
CA GLU A 267 7.44 -9.62 -16.04
C GLU A 267 8.14 -10.93 -16.44
N PRO A 268 8.24 -11.92 -15.52
CA PRO A 268 7.67 -11.95 -14.17
C PRO A 268 8.33 -10.94 -13.20
N PRO A 269 7.60 -10.50 -12.16
CA PRO A 269 8.16 -9.58 -11.15
C PRO A 269 9.37 -10.17 -10.42
N LEU A 270 10.30 -9.30 -10.03
CA LEU A 270 11.46 -9.71 -9.24
C LEU A 270 11.05 -10.19 -7.85
N ILE A 271 11.65 -11.30 -7.42
CA ILE A 271 11.48 -11.82 -6.05
C ILE A 271 12.32 -10.94 -5.10
N PRO A 272 11.71 -10.33 -4.07
CA PRO A 272 12.45 -9.57 -3.08
C PRO A 272 13.39 -10.45 -2.25
N THR A 273 14.64 -10.04 -2.14
CA THR A 273 15.64 -10.54 -1.17
C THR A 273 16.25 -9.34 -0.44
N ALA A 274 16.89 -9.55 0.71
CA ALA A 274 17.54 -8.48 1.45
C ALA A 274 18.62 -7.79 0.58
N GLU A 275 19.44 -8.57 -0.12
CA GLU A 275 20.45 -8.07 -1.06
C GLU A 275 19.83 -7.26 -2.21
N ARG A 276 18.78 -7.80 -2.87
CA ARG A 276 18.14 -7.13 -4.01
C ARG A 276 17.47 -5.82 -3.59
N LEU A 277 16.79 -5.83 -2.44
CA LEU A 277 16.17 -4.63 -1.91
C LEU A 277 17.24 -3.58 -1.59
N LEU A 278 18.35 -3.97 -0.95
CA LEU A 278 19.44 -3.06 -0.63
C LEU A 278 20.09 -2.45 -1.88
N SER A 279 20.36 -3.25 -2.92
CA SER A 279 20.82 -2.73 -4.21
C SER A 279 19.84 -1.71 -4.77
N SER A 280 18.54 -2.04 -4.79
CA SER A 280 17.53 -1.13 -5.30
C SER A 280 17.41 0.15 -4.48
N ILE A 281 17.60 0.11 -3.16
CA ILE A 281 17.64 1.29 -2.29
C ILE A 281 18.73 2.25 -2.75
N VAL A 282 19.94 1.74 -2.99
CA VAL A 282 21.08 2.52 -3.47
C VAL A 282 20.80 3.06 -4.88
N ASP A 283 20.39 2.20 -5.81
CA ASP A 283 20.20 2.56 -7.23
C ASP A 283 19.11 3.62 -7.42
N THR A 284 18.03 3.53 -6.63
CA THR A 284 16.91 4.49 -6.69
C THR A 284 17.10 5.71 -5.80
N LYS A 285 18.18 5.76 -5.01
CA LYS A 285 18.42 6.77 -3.97
C LYS A 285 17.22 6.87 -3.02
N THR A 286 16.74 5.72 -2.56
CA THR A 286 15.64 5.63 -1.59
C THR A 286 16.07 6.29 -0.28
N THR A 287 15.23 7.18 0.25
CA THR A 287 15.50 7.90 1.51
C THR A 287 14.70 7.35 2.68
N LEU A 288 13.47 6.88 2.42
CA LEU A 288 12.59 6.30 3.42
C LEU A 288 12.33 4.83 3.06
N VAL A 289 12.98 3.89 3.74
CA VAL A 289 12.94 2.46 3.38
C VAL A 289 11.87 1.74 4.19
N VAL A 290 10.94 1.03 3.55
CA VAL A 290 10.03 0.08 4.22
C VAL A 290 10.49 -1.35 3.96
N THR A 291 10.72 -2.10 5.04
CA THR A 291 11.21 -3.48 4.95
C THR A 291 10.57 -4.41 5.99
N VAL A 292 10.89 -5.71 5.89
CA VAL A 292 10.49 -6.72 6.87
C VAL A 292 11.59 -6.97 7.90
N PRO A 293 11.26 -7.39 9.14
CA PRO A 293 12.26 -7.65 10.18
C PRO A 293 13.39 -8.58 9.76
N SER A 294 13.09 -9.63 8.98
CA SER A 294 14.10 -10.60 8.53
C SER A 294 15.21 -9.98 7.68
N PHE A 295 14.90 -8.96 6.87
CA PHE A 295 15.91 -8.27 6.07
C PHE A 295 16.78 -7.35 6.93
N LEU A 296 16.21 -6.72 7.97
CA LEU A 296 17.00 -5.94 8.92
C LEU A 296 17.98 -6.80 9.71
N VAL A 297 17.57 -8.01 10.11
CA VAL A 297 18.47 -8.97 10.78
C VAL A 297 19.62 -9.38 9.87
N GLU A 298 19.38 -9.55 8.58
CA GLU A 298 20.44 -9.86 7.61
C GLU A 298 21.38 -8.66 7.44
N TRP A 299 20.84 -7.46 7.22
CA TRP A 299 21.63 -6.24 7.05
C TRP A 299 22.42 -5.85 8.29
N SER A 300 21.91 -6.10 9.50
CA SER A 300 22.62 -5.79 10.74
C SER A 300 23.87 -6.65 10.95
N ARG A 301 24.01 -7.75 10.21
CA ARG A 301 25.15 -8.69 10.29
C ARG A 301 26.23 -8.42 9.24
N ASP A 302 25.98 -7.49 8.31
CA ASP A 302 26.90 -7.14 7.24
C ASP A 302 27.23 -5.65 7.26
N SER A 303 28.52 -5.32 7.45
CA SER A 303 28.97 -3.93 7.53
C SER A 303 28.71 -3.16 6.23
N LYS A 304 28.75 -3.81 5.06
CA LYS A 304 28.46 -3.15 3.79
C LYS A 304 26.99 -2.76 3.69
N SER A 305 26.10 -3.63 4.17
CA SER A 305 24.67 -3.35 4.27
C SER A 305 24.40 -2.16 5.20
N ILE A 306 25.01 -2.14 6.38
CA ILE A 306 24.93 -1.01 7.31
C ILE A 306 25.41 0.28 6.64
N ASP A 307 26.57 0.25 5.98
CA ASP A 307 27.13 1.43 5.32
C ASP A 307 26.23 1.97 4.20
N ALA A 308 25.59 1.08 3.43
CA ALA A 308 24.60 1.47 2.42
C ALA A 308 23.38 2.16 3.05
N LEU A 309 22.88 1.66 4.19
CA LEU A 309 21.72 2.23 4.88
C LEU A 309 21.98 3.62 5.48
N LYS A 310 23.24 3.99 5.74
CA LYS A 310 23.60 5.35 6.23
C LYS A 310 23.24 6.47 5.24
N SER A 311 23.02 6.13 3.96
CA SER A 311 22.57 7.08 2.94
C SER A 311 21.06 7.40 3.03
N THR A 312 20.32 6.64 3.84
CA THR A 312 18.86 6.77 3.99
C THR A 312 18.53 7.70 5.16
N THR A 313 17.39 8.38 5.06
CA THR A 313 16.83 9.22 6.14
C THR A 313 16.28 8.36 7.28
N ALA A 314 15.55 7.29 6.94
CA ALA A 314 14.99 6.37 7.93
C ALA A 314 14.72 4.98 7.33
N VAL A 315 14.86 3.96 8.18
CA VAL A 315 14.54 2.57 7.87
C VAL A 315 13.39 2.11 8.74
N MET A 316 12.25 1.88 8.10
CA MET A 316 11.00 1.49 8.72
C MET A 316 10.77 -0.01 8.58
N TYR A 317 10.26 -0.64 9.64
CA TYR A 317 9.85 -2.05 9.61
C TYR A 317 8.46 -2.24 10.21
N GLY A 318 7.78 -3.30 9.81
CA GLY A 318 6.46 -3.62 10.35
C GLY A 318 6.02 -5.05 10.03
N GLY A 319 4.81 -5.40 10.47
CA GLY A 319 4.21 -6.72 10.26
C GLY A 319 4.70 -7.83 11.19
N GLY A 320 5.77 -7.59 11.96
CA GLY A 320 6.29 -8.50 12.98
C GLY A 320 7.34 -7.82 13.86
N PRO A 321 7.74 -8.46 14.97
CA PRO A 321 8.79 -7.94 15.84
C PRO A 321 10.17 -8.00 15.16
N LEU A 322 11.04 -7.05 15.49
CA LEU A 322 12.46 -7.08 15.14
C LEU A 322 13.27 -7.62 16.32
N GLU A 323 14.29 -8.43 16.04
CA GLU A 323 15.23 -8.92 17.04
C GLU A 323 15.97 -7.75 17.70
N LYS A 324 16.01 -7.75 19.04
CA LYS A 324 16.57 -6.64 19.80
C LYS A 324 18.01 -6.32 19.40
N ASP A 325 18.86 -7.34 19.33
CA ASP A 325 20.28 -7.18 19.00
C ASP A 325 20.47 -6.61 17.58
N ALA A 326 19.62 -6.99 16.62
CA ALA A 326 19.67 -6.45 15.26
C ALA A 326 19.30 -4.96 15.22
N GLY A 327 18.21 -4.57 15.89
CA GLY A 327 17.80 -3.16 15.98
C GLY A 327 18.81 -2.31 16.74
N ASP A 328 19.32 -2.79 17.88
CA ASP A 328 20.34 -2.10 18.67
C ASP A 328 21.64 -1.92 17.87
N THR A 329 22.06 -2.94 17.10
CA THR A 329 23.23 -2.84 16.21
C THR A 329 23.06 -1.79 15.13
N LEU A 330 21.89 -1.73 14.48
CA LEU A 330 21.60 -0.74 13.43
C LEU A 330 21.63 0.69 14.00
N VAL A 331 20.95 0.91 15.14
CA VAL A 331 20.91 2.22 15.80
C VAL A 331 22.29 2.65 16.30
N ALA A 332 23.08 1.74 16.88
CA ALA A 332 24.45 2.03 17.30
C ALA A 332 25.36 2.44 16.14
N ASN A 333 25.04 2.04 14.91
CA ASN A 333 25.73 2.44 13.68
C ASN A 333 25.13 3.70 13.02
N GLY A 334 24.22 4.40 13.71
CA GLY A 334 23.64 5.67 13.26
C GLY A 334 22.44 5.54 12.33
N ILE A 335 21.87 4.34 12.17
CA ILE A 335 20.67 4.14 11.35
C ILE A 335 19.43 4.54 12.14
N PHE A 336 18.61 5.42 11.57
CA PHE A 336 17.33 5.78 12.16
C PHE A 336 16.28 4.69 11.88
N VAL A 337 16.11 3.78 12.84
CA VAL A 337 15.11 2.70 12.76
C VAL A 337 13.76 3.17 13.31
N VAL A 338 12.68 2.88 12.57
CA VAL A 338 11.30 3.25 12.92
C VAL A 338 10.38 2.03 12.89
N CYS A 339 9.64 1.80 13.98
CA CYS A 339 8.62 0.77 14.06
C CYS A 339 7.27 1.25 13.47
N LEU A 340 6.88 0.69 12.32
CA LEU A 340 5.54 0.81 11.75
C LEU A 340 4.63 -0.26 12.33
N TYR A 341 4.09 0.05 13.49
CA TYR A 341 3.08 -0.78 14.13
C TYR A 341 1.69 -0.55 13.52
N GLY A 342 0.95 -1.60 13.18
CA GLY A 342 -0.35 -1.42 12.55
C GLY A 342 -1.13 -2.71 12.35
N LEU A 343 -2.45 -2.56 12.19
CA LEU A 343 -3.38 -3.61 11.79
C LEU A 343 -4.04 -3.23 10.46
N THR A 344 -4.48 -4.21 9.68
CA THR A 344 -5.12 -3.97 8.37
C THR A 344 -6.40 -3.14 8.52
N GLU A 345 -7.17 -3.38 9.57
CA GLU A 345 -8.48 -2.78 9.86
C GLU A 345 -8.36 -1.27 10.09
N CYS A 346 -7.54 -0.90 11.07
CA CYS A 346 -7.45 0.45 11.56
C CYS A 346 -6.14 1.13 11.15
N GLY A 347 -5.00 0.42 11.12
CA GLY A 347 -3.64 0.95 11.00
C GLY A 347 -3.30 1.89 12.17
N VAL A 348 -2.12 1.77 12.80
CA VAL A 348 -1.90 2.41 14.12
C VAL A 348 -0.80 3.47 14.11
N SER A 349 0.39 3.14 13.61
CA SER A 349 1.56 4.01 13.54
C SER A 349 1.82 4.34 12.07
N ALA A 350 1.20 5.41 11.57
CA ALA A 350 1.60 6.01 10.30
C ALA A 350 1.94 7.49 10.49
N VAL A 351 2.42 7.82 11.69
CA VAL A 351 3.07 9.08 11.99
C VAL A 351 4.56 8.82 11.97
N LEU A 352 5.28 9.55 11.11
CA LEU A 352 6.72 9.42 10.98
C LEU A 352 7.39 10.42 11.94
N PRO A 353 8.12 9.93 12.97
CA PRO A 353 8.87 10.81 13.86
C PRO A 353 10.11 11.36 13.14
N LYS A 354 10.62 12.51 13.58
CA LYS A 354 11.84 13.11 13.02
C LYS A 354 13.14 12.55 13.64
N SER A 355 13.02 11.79 14.72
CA SER A 355 14.15 11.18 15.44
C SER A 355 13.71 9.94 16.20
N ILE A 356 14.67 9.11 16.62
CA ILE A 356 14.42 7.96 17.50
C ILE A 356 13.75 8.47 18.79
N PRO A 357 12.61 7.90 19.20
CA PRO A 357 11.96 8.29 20.46
C PRO A 357 12.87 8.08 21.66
N MET A 358 12.66 8.86 22.73
CA MET A 358 13.46 8.77 23.96
C MET A 358 13.49 7.35 24.57
N GLY A 359 12.41 6.58 24.41
CA GLY A 359 12.33 5.21 24.89
C GLY A 359 13.14 4.19 24.07
N GLY A 360 13.58 4.55 22.86
CA GLY A 360 14.28 3.67 21.93
C GLY A 360 13.52 3.46 20.61
N TRP A 361 14.15 2.76 19.68
CA TRP A 361 13.66 2.55 18.30
C TRP A 361 12.40 1.67 18.22
N GLU A 362 12.13 0.87 19.25
CA GLU A 362 10.95 0.02 19.38
C GLU A 362 9.68 0.79 19.77
N TRP A 363 9.83 2.02 20.27
CA TRP A 363 8.71 2.82 20.75
C TRP A 363 7.94 3.46 19.61
N ILE A 364 6.61 3.50 19.76
CA ILE A 364 5.69 4.08 18.79
C ILE A 364 4.89 5.20 19.44
N THR A 365 4.55 6.20 18.64
CA THR A 365 3.63 7.26 19.04
C THR A 365 2.38 7.17 18.18
N ALA A 366 1.20 7.25 18.79
CA ALA A 366 -0.04 7.38 18.03
C ALA A 366 -0.21 8.81 17.57
N GLY A 367 -0.64 9.01 16.31
CA GLY A 367 -0.99 10.33 15.82
C GLY A 367 -2.15 10.92 16.61
N SER A 368 -2.17 12.26 16.76
CA SER A 368 -3.22 12.96 17.50
C SER A 368 -4.63 12.81 16.89
N ASN A 369 -4.72 12.30 15.66
CA ASN A 369 -5.96 11.94 14.97
C ASN A 369 -6.44 10.50 15.25
N VAL A 370 -5.73 9.75 16.09
CA VAL A 370 -6.10 8.38 16.49
C VAL A 370 -6.43 8.38 17.99
N ASP A 371 -7.67 8.08 18.32
CA ASP A 371 -8.09 7.90 19.71
C ASP A 371 -7.74 6.49 20.18
N ILE A 372 -6.72 6.41 21.04
CA ILE A 372 -6.22 5.17 21.64
C ILE A 372 -6.56 5.08 23.12
N VAL A 373 -6.86 3.86 23.59
CA VAL A 373 -7.08 3.57 25.01
C VAL A 373 -6.30 2.32 25.40
N PHE A 374 -5.53 2.42 26.48
CA PHE A 374 -4.87 1.27 27.10
C PHE A 374 -5.77 0.74 28.22
N VAL A 375 -6.13 -0.55 28.14
CA VAL A 375 -6.92 -1.24 29.16
C VAL A 375 -6.04 -2.29 29.83
N PRO A 376 -5.92 -2.31 31.16
CA PRO A 376 -5.10 -3.29 31.87
C PRO A 376 -5.48 -4.74 31.54
N THR A 377 -4.49 -5.63 31.55
CA THR A 377 -4.71 -7.09 31.58
C THR A 377 -4.53 -7.64 33.00
N ASP A 378 -4.69 -8.96 33.15
CA ASP A 378 -4.38 -9.66 34.40
C ASP A 378 -2.86 -9.72 34.69
N GLU A 379 -2.03 -9.38 33.70
CA GLU A 379 -0.57 -9.34 33.83
C GLU A 379 -0.10 -7.94 34.22
N LYS A 380 0.85 -7.88 35.16
CA LYS A 380 1.39 -6.62 35.67
C LYS A 380 2.08 -5.83 34.55
N ASP A 381 1.77 -4.54 34.47
CA ASP A 381 2.34 -3.58 33.52
C ASP A 381 2.06 -3.91 32.04
N ILE A 382 1.04 -4.75 31.78
CA ILE A 382 0.61 -5.12 30.45
C ILE A 382 -0.78 -4.57 30.15
N TYR A 383 -0.91 -3.95 28.98
CA TYR A 383 -2.15 -3.29 28.57
C TYR A 383 -2.55 -3.66 27.15
N ARG A 384 -3.87 -3.83 26.96
CA ARG A 384 -4.54 -3.96 25.66
C ARG A 384 -4.75 -2.59 25.04
N LEU A 385 -4.26 -2.42 23.82
CA LEU A 385 -4.45 -1.22 23.02
C LEU A 385 -5.76 -1.29 22.23
N TYR A 386 -6.68 -0.37 22.52
CA TYR A 386 -7.93 -0.16 21.79
C TYR A 386 -7.86 1.10 20.94
N ILE A 387 -8.44 1.03 19.74
CA ILE A 387 -8.60 2.18 18.84
C ILE A 387 -10.08 2.49 18.69
N LYS A 388 -10.47 3.73 18.98
CA LYS A 388 -11.86 4.16 18.82
C LYS A 388 -12.15 4.60 17.39
N VAL A 389 -13.33 4.22 16.88
CA VAL A 389 -13.86 4.68 15.59
C VAL A 389 -15.23 5.31 15.84
N GLY A 390 -15.25 6.64 16.04
CA GLY A 390 -16.45 7.32 16.54
C GLY A 390 -16.86 6.75 17.91
N ASP A 391 -18.14 6.44 18.11
CA ASP A 391 -18.65 5.83 19.35
C ASP A 391 -18.42 4.31 19.44
N ARG A 392 -17.87 3.67 18.39
CA ARG A 392 -17.62 2.21 18.37
C ARG A 392 -16.16 1.92 18.70
N ARG A 393 -15.93 0.95 19.59
CA ARG A 393 -14.59 0.42 19.92
C ARG A 393 -14.26 -0.72 18.96
N LEU A 394 -13.15 -0.63 18.23
CA LEU A 394 -12.59 -1.80 17.55
C LEU A 394 -11.67 -2.54 18.53
N TYR A 395 -11.84 -3.85 18.60
CA TYR A 395 -11.23 -4.71 19.62
C TYR A 395 -9.90 -5.26 19.13
N PHE A 396 -8.81 -4.97 19.83
CA PHE A 396 -7.56 -5.71 19.68
C PHE A 396 -6.87 -5.84 21.04
N THR A 397 -6.40 -7.05 21.35
CA THR A 397 -5.61 -7.32 22.55
C THR A 397 -4.16 -7.25 22.13
N LEU A 398 -3.43 -6.26 22.63
CA LEU A 398 -1.97 -6.28 22.59
C LEU A 398 -1.42 -6.40 24.00
N HIS A 399 -0.19 -6.90 24.12
CA HIS A 399 0.55 -6.90 25.37
C HIS A 399 1.65 -5.86 25.20
N LEU A 400 1.41 -4.64 25.68
CA LEU A 400 2.43 -3.59 25.70
C LEU A 400 2.96 -3.49 27.13
N ARG A 401 4.27 -3.67 27.29
CA ARG A 401 4.96 -3.35 28.53
C ARG A 401 5.25 -1.85 28.48
N MET A 402 4.58 -1.08 29.34
CA MET A 402 4.80 0.36 29.46
C MET A 402 6.00 0.69 30.35
#